data_AF-A0A2R6BK62-F1
#
_entry.id   AF-A0A2R6BK62-F1
#
_cell.length_a   1.000
_cell.length_b   1.000
_cell.length_c   1.000
_cell.angle_alpha   90.00
_cell.angle_beta   90.00
_cell.angle_gamma   90.00
#
_symmetry.space_group_name_H-M   'P 1'
#
loop_
_entity.id
_entity.type
_entity.pdbx_description
1 polymer ?
#
loop_
_entity_poly.entity_id
_entity_poly.type
_entity_poly.pdbx_seq_one_letter_code
_entity_poly.pdbx_strand_id
1 'polypeptide(L)'
;MFNSLAKDFHFEGRKNLSYSWNMNASDPINALLNYGYAILESMVRKDINTIGLDVSIGYLHEIDHSKHPLVYDLQELFRCVVDYSVIELLETKLNKSDFITTENYHVRLKPDTAKLLIEKIKNNFNQRYEFKNKQHTLENIMFENIRELSKYISGNSKHLEFSIPDIAIKRNDNSQVRDKIMSIDPEKRKELEINKSTLWYQQKKIKEGKTIKIYNKTRERIE
;
A
#
# COMPACT_ATOMS: atom_id res chain seq x y z
N MET A 1 12.23 -0.57 8.22
CA MET A 1 11.78 -1.23 6.97
C MET A 1 11.98 -0.33 5.75
N PHE A 2 11.41 0.87 5.72
CA PHE A 2 11.63 1.79 4.58
C PHE A 2 13.12 2.11 4.32
N ASN A 3 13.88 2.36 5.38
CA ASN A 3 15.34 2.60 5.27
C ASN A 3 16.14 1.41 4.77
N SER A 4 15.66 0.17 4.90
CA SER A 4 16.36 -0.96 4.29
C SER A 4 16.06 -1.09 2.79
N LEU A 5 14.88 -0.64 2.35
CA LEU A 5 14.44 -0.74 0.96
C LEU A 5 14.93 0.42 0.09
N ALA A 6 14.96 1.63 0.64
CA ALA A 6 15.32 2.85 -0.08
C ALA A 6 16.23 3.75 0.77
N LYS A 7 17.45 3.28 1.03
CA LYS A 7 18.47 4.02 1.82
C LYS A 7 18.70 5.43 1.29
N ASP A 8 18.72 5.58 -0.03
CA ASP A 8 19.02 6.83 -0.71
C ASP A 8 17.93 7.91 -0.51
N PHE A 9 16.76 7.53 0.00
CA PHE A 9 15.65 8.44 0.27
C PHE A 9 15.68 9.05 1.66
N HIS A 10 16.63 8.65 2.53
CA HIS A 10 16.87 9.28 3.85
C HIS A 10 15.62 9.45 4.71
N PHE A 11 14.76 8.42 4.79
CA PHE A 11 13.53 8.49 5.57
C PHE A 11 13.81 8.34 7.07
N GLU A 12 13.61 9.39 7.84
CA GLU A 12 13.81 9.35 9.31
C GLU A 12 12.52 9.01 10.06
N GLY A 13 11.37 9.44 9.54
CA GLY A 13 10.05 9.18 10.11
C GLY A 13 8.95 9.99 9.42
N ARG A 14 7.70 9.85 9.89
CA ARG A 14 6.54 10.60 9.36
C ARG A 14 6.52 12.08 9.78
N LYS A 15 7.13 12.41 10.93
CA LYS A 15 7.22 13.76 11.46
C LYS A 15 8.60 14.32 11.16
N ASN A 16 8.68 15.38 10.34
CA ASN A 16 9.90 16.18 10.26
C ASN A 16 9.89 17.23 11.35
N LEU A 17 10.92 17.23 12.20
CA LEU A 17 11.09 18.14 13.35
C LEU A 17 11.01 19.63 12.97
N SER A 18 11.28 19.99 11.72
CA SER A 18 11.28 21.38 11.25
C SER A 18 9.90 21.92 10.82
N TYR A 19 8.92 21.05 10.56
CA TYR A 19 7.56 21.46 10.17
C TYR A 19 6.54 20.55 10.87
N SER A 20 5.80 21.10 11.82
CA SER A 20 4.81 20.40 12.66
C SER A 20 3.64 19.73 11.90
N TRP A 21 3.64 19.77 10.56
CA TRP A 21 2.56 19.26 9.72
C TRP A 21 3.08 18.16 8.80
N ASN A 22 2.55 16.93 8.97
CA ASN A 22 2.84 15.75 8.14
C ASN A 22 2.53 15.94 6.64
N MET A 23 1.88 17.05 6.27
CA MET A 23 1.46 17.38 4.90
C MET A 23 2.63 17.75 3.98
N ASN A 24 3.74 18.24 4.56
CA ASN A 24 4.91 18.72 3.82
C ASN A 24 6.01 17.66 3.79
N ALA A 25 5.96 16.78 2.79
CA ALA A 25 6.98 15.75 2.61
C ALA A 25 8.33 16.37 2.22
N SER A 26 9.35 16.16 3.04
CA SER A 26 10.75 16.54 2.71
C SER A 26 11.52 15.38 2.09
N ASP A 27 10.93 14.19 2.01
CA ASP A 27 11.53 13.00 1.42
C ASP A 27 10.54 12.24 0.51
N PRO A 28 11.06 11.45 -0.44
CA PRO A 28 10.24 10.67 -1.36
C PRO A 28 9.25 9.69 -0.71
N ILE A 29 9.60 9.09 0.43
CA ILE A 29 8.76 8.06 1.07
C ILE A 29 7.55 8.73 1.72
N ASN A 30 7.74 9.85 2.41
CA ASN A 30 6.64 10.65 2.93
C ASN A 30 5.75 11.20 1.81
N ALA A 31 6.32 11.57 0.65
CA ALA A 31 5.54 12.00 -0.50
C ALA A 31 4.64 10.88 -1.05
N LEU A 32 5.17 9.65 -1.15
CA LEU A 32 4.40 8.46 -1.54
C LEU A 32 3.27 8.17 -0.53
N LEU A 33 3.58 8.15 0.76
CA LEU A 33 2.60 7.88 1.81
C LEU A 33 1.49 8.95 1.85
N ASN A 34 1.85 10.23 1.78
CA ASN A 34 0.87 11.32 1.75
C ASN A 34 -0.08 11.20 0.56
N TYR A 35 0.46 10.92 -0.62
CA TYR A 35 -0.35 10.72 -1.82
C TYR A 35 -1.25 9.49 -1.70
N GLY A 36 -0.73 8.38 -1.19
CA GLY A 36 -1.51 7.15 -0.97
C GLY A 36 -2.63 7.33 0.05
N TYR A 37 -2.38 8.02 1.16
CA TYR A 37 -3.42 8.29 2.15
C TYR A 37 -4.46 9.27 1.63
N ALA A 38 -4.10 10.25 0.80
CA ALA A 38 -5.08 11.13 0.15
C ALA A 38 -6.04 10.35 -0.78
N ILE A 39 -5.54 9.30 -1.46
CA ILE A 39 -6.39 8.38 -2.24
C ILE A 39 -7.33 7.62 -1.30
N LEU A 40 -6.81 7.05 -0.21
CA LEU A 40 -7.62 6.32 0.76
C LEU A 40 -8.71 7.22 1.38
N GLU A 41 -8.35 8.43 1.80
CA GLU A 41 -9.28 9.45 2.29
C GLU A 41 -10.41 9.69 1.28
N SER A 42 -10.05 9.83 0.00
CA SER A 42 -11.04 10.04 -1.07
C SER A 42 -11.98 8.84 -1.24
N MET A 43 -11.47 7.60 -1.12
CA MET A 43 -12.27 6.38 -1.19
C MET A 43 -13.23 6.26 0.00
N VAL A 44 -12.74 6.47 1.22
CA VAL A 44 -13.56 6.41 2.44
C VAL A 44 -14.63 7.50 2.45
N ARG A 45 -14.27 8.72 2.05
CA ARG A 45 -15.22 9.83 1.92
C ARG A 45 -16.32 9.55 0.90
N LYS A 46 -15.98 8.95 -0.25
CA LYS A 46 -16.96 8.51 -1.26
C LYS A 46 -17.96 7.53 -0.63
N ASP A 47 -17.50 6.57 0.14
CA ASP A 47 -18.35 5.53 0.74
C ASP A 47 -19.24 6.10 1.86
N ILE A 48 -18.69 6.96 2.72
CA ILE A 48 -19.45 7.70 3.75
C ILE A 48 -20.60 8.50 3.11
N ASN A 49 -20.28 9.28 2.06
CA ASN A 49 -21.28 10.09 1.35
C ASN A 49 -22.33 9.21 0.67
N THR A 50 -21.94 8.04 0.14
CA THR A 50 -22.86 7.09 -0.51
C THR A 50 -23.89 6.54 0.48
N ILE A 51 -23.48 6.31 1.73
CA ILE A 51 -24.37 5.84 2.81
C ILE A 51 -25.18 6.99 3.42
N GLY A 52 -24.69 8.23 3.32
CA GLY A 52 -25.36 9.42 3.83
C GLY A 52 -24.98 9.80 5.26
N LEU A 53 -23.79 9.42 5.74
CA LEU A 53 -23.26 9.90 7.03
C LEU A 53 -22.56 11.26 6.86
N ASP A 54 -22.53 12.05 7.93
CA ASP A 54 -21.83 13.33 7.94
C ASP A 54 -20.34 13.14 8.23
N VAL A 55 -19.49 13.55 7.28
CA VAL A 55 -18.03 13.45 7.36
C VAL A 55 -17.42 14.30 8.49
N SER A 56 -18.13 15.32 8.97
CA SER A 56 -17.66 16.27 9.98
C SER A 56 -17.74 15.73 11.41
N ILE A 57 -18.45 14.61 11.64
CA ILE A 57 -18.69 14.06 12.97
C ILE A 57 -17.85 12.80 13.18
N GLY A 58 -16.66 12.98 13.75
CA GLY A 58 -15.79 11.88 14.17
C GLY A 58 -16.04 11.45 15.62
N TYR A 59 -15.59 10.25 15.94
CA TYR A 59 -15.63 9.62 17.25
C TYR A 59 -14.23 9.49 17.88
N LEU A 60 -13.17 9.33 17.07
CA LEU A 60 -11.79 9.25 17.55
C LEU A 60 -11.02 10.54 17.29
N HIS A 61 -11.09 11.09 16.07
CA HIS A 61 -10.48 12.36 15.74
C HIS A 61 -11.34 13.55 16.18
N GLU A 62 -10.70 14.58 16.73
CA GLU A 62 -11.37 15.79 17.18
C GLU A 62 -12.13 16.49 16.05
N ILE A 63 -13.33 16.97 16.36
CA ILE A 63 -14.19 17.68 15.43
C ILE A 63 -13.61 19.07 15.18
N ASP A 64 -13.38 19.39 13.92
CA ASP A 64 -12.89 20.69 13.44
C ASP A 64 -13.62 21.03 12.14
N HIS A 65 -14.13 22.25 12.03
CA HIS A 65 -14.91 22.74 10.89
C HIS A 65 -14.22 22.59 9.53
N SER A 66 -12.88 22.52 9.51
CA SER A 66 -12.08 22.42 8.30
C SER A 66 -11.68 20.97 7.94
N LYS A 67 -12.09 19.98 8.74
CA LYS A 67 -11.63 18.59 8.65
C LYS A 67 -12.78 17.61 8.43
N HIS A 68 -12.41 16.40 8.04
CA HIS A 68 -13.33 15.27 7.89
C HIS A 68 -13.00 14.17 8.91
N PRO A 69 -13.21 14.40 10.21
CA PRO A 69 -12.76 13.48 11.27
C PRO A 69 -13.37 12.08 11.14
N LEU A 70 -14.61 11.92 10.66
CA LEU A 70 -15.17 10.58 10.42
C LEU A 70 -14.41 9.80 9.34
N VAL A 71 -13.97 10.51 8.29
CA VAL A 71 -13.12 9.93 7.24
C VAL A 71 -11.79 9.49 7.85
N TYR A 72 -11.25 10.29 8.77
CA TYR A 72 -10.00 9.96 9.45
C TYR A 72 -10.13 8.80 10.42
N ASP A 73 -11.26 8.62 11.09
CA ASP A 73 -11.50 7.46 11.94
C ASP A 73 -11.55 6.18 11.12
N LEU A 74 -12.30 6.21 10.01
CA LEU A 74 -12.53 5.03 9.18
C LEU A 74 -11.33 4.67 8.31
N GLN A 75 -10.50 5.63 7.89
CA GLN A 75 -9.27 5.30 7.15
C GLN A 75 -8.29 4.50 8.00
N GLU A 76 -8.24 4.66 9.33
CA GLU A 76 -7.27 3.98 10.20
C GLU A 76 -7.37 2.45 10.07
N LEU A 77 -8.57 1.93 9.81
CA LEU A 77 -8.82 0.51 9.57
C LEU A 77 -8.09 -0.04 8.33
N PHE A 78 -7.76 0.82 7.36
CA PHE A 78 -7.25 0.42 6.03
C PHE A 78 -5.89 1.04 5.67
N ARG A 79 -5.27 1.82 6.57
CA ARG A 79 -3.96 2.47 6.31
C ARG A 79 -2.86 1.49 5.94
N CYS A 80 -2.85 0.31 6.57
CA CYS A 80 -1.85 -0.71 6.31
C CYS A 80 -1.81 -1.15 4.83
N VAL A 81 -2.93 -1.05 4.11
CA VAL A 81 -3.02 -1.37 2.68
C VAL A 81 -2.21 -0.37 1.85
N VAL A 82 -2.27 0.92 2.21
CA VAL A 82 -1.48 1.98 1.57
C VAL A 82 0.00 1.78 1.90
N ASP A 83 0.34 1.53 3.16
CA ASP A 83 1.71 1.29 3.59
C ASP A 83 2.33 0.14 2.81
N TYR A 84 1.59 -0.96 2.69
CA TYR A 84 1.97 -2.13 1.90
C TYR A 84 2.16 -1.77 0.42
N SER A 85 1.25 -0.99 -0.17
CA SER A 85 1.36 -0.54 -1.56
C SER A 85 2.60 0.31 -1.82
N VAL A 86 2.98 1.18 -0.87
CA VAL A 86 4.22 1.96 -0.93
C VAL A 86 5.44 1.06 -0.83
N ILE A 87 5.43 0.07 0.06
CA ILE A 87 6.50 -0.93 0.18
C ILE A 87 6.69 -1.67 -1.15
N GLU A 88 5.61 -2.18 -1.75
CA GLU A 88 5.66 -2.89 -3.03
C GLU A 88 6.20 -2.02 -4.17
N LEU A 89 5.91 -0.72 -4.16
CA LEU A 89 6.44 0.20 -5.15
C LEU A 89 7.93 0.50 -4.92
N LEU A 90 8.36 0.67 -3.67
CA LEU A 90 9.78 0.87 -3.36
C LEU A 90 10.64 -0.34 -3.78
N GLU A 91 10.09 -1.55 -3.69
CA GLU A 91 10.75 -2.77 -4.17
C GLU A 91 10.98 -2.80 -5.70
N THR A 92 10.33 -1.94 -6.49
CA THR A 92 10.61 -1.80 -7.92
C THR A 92 11.78 -0.85 -8.24
N LYS A 93 12.54 -0.41 -7.21
CA LYS A 93 13.73 0.45 -7.33
C LYS A 93 13.45 1.81 -7.97
N LEU A 94 12.64 2.62 -7.30
CA LEU A 94 12.50 4.04 -7.63
C LEU A 94 13.81 4.81 -7.37
N ASN A 95 14.06 5.84 -8.16
CA ASN A 95 15.21 6.73 -8.05
C ASN A 95 14.79 8.15 -7.68
N LYS A 96 15.73 8.99 -7.20
CA LYS A 96 15.46 10.40 -6.90
C LYS A 96 14.91 11.18 -8.10
N SER A 97 15.29 10.78 -9.33
CA SER A 97 14.80 11.35 -10.58
C SER A 97 13.31 11.12 -10.83
N ASP A 98 12.66 10.21 -10.11
CA ASP A 98 11.23 9.89 -10.25
C ASP A 98 10.34 10.86 -9.45
N PHE A 99 10.97 11.86 -8.81
CA PHE A 99 10.34 12.86 -7.97
C PHE A 99 10.71 14.27 -8.44
N ILE A 100 9.94 15.24 -7.98
CA ILE A 100 10.18 16.67 -8.19
C ILE A 100 10.47 17.28 -6.83
N THR A 101 11.57 18.01 -6.71
CA THR A 101 11.85 18.85 -5.53
C THR A 101 11.44 20.27 -5.88
N THR A 102 10.54 20.86 -5.11
CA THR A 102 10.11 22.25 -5.29
C THR A 102 11.14 23.22 -4.73
N GLU A 103 10.99 24.51 -5.06
CA GLU A 103 11.85 25.59 -4.53
C GLU A 103 11.86 25.66 -3.00
N ASN A 104 10.76 25.26 -2.36
CA ASN A 104 10.62 25.17 -0.90
C ASN A 104 11.13 23.85 -0.31
N TYR A 105 11.93 23.08 -1.06
CA TYR A 105 12.48 21.77 -0.66
C TYR A 105 11.42 20.72 -0.30
N HIS A 106 10.20 20.83 -0.87
CA HIS A 106 9.19 19.79 -0.74
C HIS A 106 9.29 18.80 -1.89
N VAL A 107 9.08 17.53 -1.57
CA VAL A 107 9.11 16.45 -2.55
C VAL A 107 7.69 16.16 -3.06
N ARG A 108 7.54 16.11 -4.38
CA ARG A 108 6.30 15.75 -5.08
C ARG A 108 6.52 14.58 -6.02
N LEU A 109 5.48 13.78 -6.24
CA LEU A 109 5.51 12.67 -7.20
C LEU A 109 5.46 13.21 -8.63
N LYS A 110 6.23 12.59 -9.54
CA LYS A 110 6.00 12.73 -10.98
C LYS A 110 4.74 11.95 -11.40
N PRO A 111 4.12 12.30 -12.55
CA PRO A 111 2.92 11.61 -13.04
C PRO A 111 3.09 10.09 -13.18
N ASP A 112 4.24 9.62 -13.68
CA ASP A 112 4.49 8.19 -13.85
C ASP A 112 4.58 7.47 -12.50
N THR A 113 5.29 8.05 -11.53
CA THR A 113 5.40 7.52 -10.16
C THR A 113 4.04 7.48 -9.47
N ALA A 114 3.24 8.54 -9.61
CA ALA A 114 1.88 8.59 -9.07
C ALA A 114 0.99 7.52 -9.71
N LYS A 115 1.07 7.33 -11.03
CA LYS A 115 0.32 6.28 -11.74
C LYS A 115 0.66 4.88 -11.25
N LEU A 116 1.95 4.59 -11.07
CA LEU A 116 2.40 3.30 -10.52
C LEU A 116 1.88 3.07 -9.09
N LEU A 117 1.92 4.11 -8.24
CA LEU A 117 1.38 4.02 -6.89
C LEU A 117 -0.13 3.76 -6.88
N ILE A 118 -0.89 4.49 -7.71
CA ILE A 118 -2.34 4.29 -7.87
C ILE A 118 -2.64 2.86 -8.29
N GLU A 119 -1.88 2.30 -9.24
CA GLU A 119 -2.06 0.93 -9.70
C GLU A 119 -1.84 -0.08 -8.57
N LYS A 120 -0.79 0.10 -7.76
CA LYS A 120 -0.52 -0.74 -6.58
C LYS A 120 -1.65 -0.69 -5.55
N ILE A 121 -2.08 0.51 -5.17
CA ILE A 121 -3.20 0.70 -4.22
C ILE A 121 -4.46 0.03 -4.76
N LYS A 122 -4.81 0.28 -6.03
CA LYS A 122 -5.98 -0.32 -6.67
C LYS A 122 -5.91 -1.84 -6.69
N ASN A 123 -4.75 -2.42 -6.99
CA ASN A 123 -4.58 -3.87 -7.02
C ASN A 123 -4.74 -4.49 -5.62
N ASN A 124 -4.26 -3.79 -4.58
CA ASN A 124 -4.37 -4.25 -3.20
C ASN A 124 -5.81 -4.16 -2.66
N PHE A 125 -6.53 -3.07 -2.96
CA PHE A 125 -7.96 -2.96 -2.62
C PHE A 125 -8.87 -3.93 -3.40
N ASN A 126 -8.45 -4.37 -4.59
CA ASN A 126 -9.16 -5.39 -5.38
C ASN A 126 -8.84 -6.83 -4.97
N GLN A 127 -7.92 -7.06 -4.03
CA GLN A 127 -7.69 -8.40 -3.50
C GLN A 127 -8.96 -8.91 -2.81
N ARG A 128 -9.23 -10.21 -2.98
CA ARG A 128 -10.40 -10.87 -2.41
C ARG A 128 -10.05 -11.59 -1.12
N TYR A 129 -10.90 -11.38 -0.12
CA TYR A 129 -10.84 -11.99 1.19
C TYR A 129 -12.18 -12.61 1.53
N GLU A 130 -12.15 -13.63 2.40
CA GLU A 130 -13.37 -14.18 2.97
C GLU A 130 -13.96 -13.19 3.98
N PHE A 131 -15.24 -12.86 3.78
CA PHE A 131 -16.00 -11.94 4.60
C PHE A 131 -17.45 -12.41 4.62
N LYS A 132 -18.00 -12.68 5.82
CA LYS A 132 -19.37 -13.20 6.01
C LYS A 132 -19.66 -14.43 5.11
N ASN A 133 -18.75 -15.41 5.10
CA ASN A 133 -18.81 -16.66 4.32
C ASN A 133 -18.84 -16.46 2.78
N LYS A 134 -18.41 -15.30 2.27
CA LYS A 134 -18.34 -15.00 0.84
C LYS A 134 -17.02 -14.31 0.50
N GLN A 135 -16.63 -14.36 -0.77
CA GLN A 135 -15.43 -13.67 -1.25
C GLN A 135 -15.78 -12.23 -1.67
N HIS A 136 -15.23 -11.25 -0.97
CA HIS A 136 -15.40 -9.83 -1.25
C HIS A 136 -14.05 -9.18 -1.52
N THR A 137 -14.02 -8.16 -2.38
CA THR A 137 -12.84 -7.29 -2.51
C THR A 137 -12.66 -6.50 -1.21
N LEU A 138 -11.42 -6.12 -0.89
CA LEU A 138 -11.16 -5.30 0.28
C LEU A 138 -11.87 -3.93 0.22
N GLU A 139 -12.01 -3.35 -0.98
CA GLU A 139 -12.84 -2.15 -1.18
C GLU A 139 -14.32 -2.38 -0.76
N ASN A 140 -14.91 -3.52 -1.13
CA ASN A 140 -16.28 -3.83 -0.73
C ASN A 140 -16.39 -4.12 0.78
N ILE A 141 -15.36 -4.72 1.38
CA ILE A 141 -15.31 -4.94 2.83
C ILE A 141 -15.24 -3.59 3.56
N MET A 142 -14.46 -2.64 3.06
CA MET A 142 -14.43 -1.27 3.57
C MET A 142 -15.82 -0.63 3.51
N PHE A 143 -16.49 -0.67 2.35
CA PHE A 143 -17.84 -0.17 2.21
C PHE A 143 -18.84 -0.82 3.19
N GLU A 144 -18.80 -2.15 3.34
CA GLU A 144 -19.69 -2.86 4.26
C GLU A 144 -19.43 -2.50 5.73
N ASN A 145 -18.18 -2.26 6.14
CA ASN A 145 -17.87 -1.78 7.49
C ASN A 145 -18.47 -0.39 7.76
N ILE A 146 -18.38 0.53 6.79
CA ILE A 146 -19.01 1.86 6.88
C ILE A 146 -20.54 1.73 6.95
N ARG A 147 -21.11 0.78 6.21
CA ARG A 147 -22.54 0.47 6.24
C ARG A 147 -22.98 -0.08 7.60
N GLU A 148 -22.20 -0.95 8.23
CA GLU A 148 -22.51 -1.44 9.59
C GLU A 148 -22.48 -0.30 10.63
N LEU A 149 -21.52 0.63 10.52
CA LEU A 149 -21.51 1.84 11.34
C LEU A 149 -22.80 2.64 11.20
N SER A 150 -23.28 2.86 9.96
CA SER A 150 -24.54 3.56 9.72
C SER A 150 -25.75 2.86 10.33
N LYS A 151 -25.83 1.52 10.21
CA LYS A 151 -26.91 0.75 10.86
C LYS A 151 -26.87 0.89 12.38
N TYR A 152 -25.68 0.87 12.98
CA TYR A 152 -25.50 1.07 14.41
C TYR A 152 -25.97 2.46 14.85
N ILE A 153 -25.53 3.52 14.18
CA ILE A 153 -25.94 4.91 14.48
C ILE A 153 -27.45 5.08 14.32
N SER A 154 -28.05 4.43 13.33
CA SER A 154 -29.50 4.49 13.08
C SER A 154 -30.34 3.65 14.04
N GLY A 155 -29.73 2.90 14.97
CA GLY A 155 -30.41 1.99 15.90
C GLY A 155 -30.89 0.67 15.27
N ASN A 156 -30.55 0.42 14.00
CA ASN A 156 -30.89 -0.82 13.28
C ASN A 156 -29.97 -1.99 13.67
N SER A 157 -28.84 -1.72 14.33
CA SER A 157 -27.97 -2.71 14.96
C SER A 157 -27.68 -2.31 16.41
N LYS A 158 -27.67 -3.28 17.32
CA LYS A 158 -27.34 -3.06 18.75
C LYS A 158 -25.84 -3.09 19.04
N HIS A 159 -25.06 -3.68 18.14
CA HIS A 159 -23.62 -3.86 18.31
C HIS A 159 -22.89 -3.36 17.07
N LEU A 160 -21.79 -2.66 17.29
CA LEU A 160 -20.86 -2.26 16.24
C LEU A 160 -19.62 -3.13 16.33
N GLU A 161 -19.34 -3.85 15.27
CA GLU A 161 -18.10 -4.61 15.12
C GLU A 161 -17.56 -4.38 13.72
N PHE A 162 -16.35 -3.84 13.64
CA PHE A 162 -15.62 -3.76 12.38
C PHE A 162 -14.96 -5.09 12.09
N SER A 163 -15.32 -5.72 10.99
CA SER A 163 -14.73 -6.98 10.56
C SER A 163 -13.73 -6.70 9.43
N ILE A 164 -12.45 -6.72 9.79
CA ILE A 164 -11.33 -6.57 8.87
C ILE A 164 -10.68 -7.95 8.74
N PRO A 165 -10.61 -8.53 7.53
CA PRO A 165 -9.94 -9.81 7.35
C PRO A 165 -8.45 -9.66 7.68
N ASP A 166 -7.80 -10.74 8.09
CA ASP A 166 -6.34 -10.77 8.15
C ASP A 166 -5.80 -10.53 6.74
N ILE A 167 -5.27 -9.32 6.53
CA ILE A 167 -4.72 -8.89 5.23
C ILE A 167 -3.43 -9.68 5.02
N ALA A 168 -3.58 -10.87 4.45
CA ALA A 168 -2.46 -11.73 4.10
C ALA A 168 -1.66 -11.04 2.99
N ILE A 169 -0.42 -10.67 3.30
CA ILE A 169 0.56 -10.20 2.33
C ILE A 169 0.96 -11.41 1.47
N LYS A 170 0.29 -11.58 0.32
CA LYS A 170 0.60 -12.64 -0.66
C LYS A 170 1.85 -12.26 -1.47
N ARG A 171 3.01 -12.35 -0.83
CA ARG A 171 4.31 -12.13 -1.49
C ARG A 171 4.77 -13.37 -2.24
N ASN A 172 4.88 -13.26 -3.56
CA ASN A 172 5.56 -14.26 -4.39
C ASN A 172 7.03 -13.94 -4.63
N ASP A 173 7.43 -12.66 -4.59
CA ASP A 173 8.81 -12.19 -4.80
C ASP A 173 9.14 -11.00 -3.89
N ASN A 174 10.06 -11.18 -2.94
CA ASN A 174 10.59 -10.10 -2.10
C ASN A 174 12.02 -9.71 -2.57
N SER A 175 12.57 -8.59 -2.06
CA SER A 175 13.93 -8.16 -2.45
C SER A 175 14.98 -9.26 -2.28
N GLN A 176 14.94 -10.02 -1.17
CA GLN A 176 15.91 -11.09 -0.91
C GLN A 176 15.83 -12.21 -1.96
N VAL A 177 14.62 -12.63 -2.34
CA VAL A 177 14.40 -13.65 -3.38
C VAL A 177 14.82 -13.13 -4.75
N ARG A 178 14.56 -11.85 -5.05
CA ARG A 178 15.03 -11.22 -6.30
C ARG A 178 16.56 -11.17 -6.37
N ASP A 179 17.21 -10.77 -5.29
CA ASP A 179 18.67 -10.71 -5.20
C ASP A 179 19.29 -12.11 -5.34
N LYS A 180 18.70 -13.12 -4.66
CA LYS A 180 19.07 -14.54 -4.85
C LYS A 180 18.90 -14.98 -6.30
N ILE A 181 17.78 -14.70 -6.96
CA ILE A 181 17.57 -15.06 -8.38
C ILE A 181 18.60 -14.41 -9.29
N MET A 182 18.95 -13.15 -9.01
CA MET A 182 19.95 -12.40 -9.77
C MET A 182 21.37 -12.92 -9.55
N SER A 183 21.67 -13.52 -8.40
CA SER A 183 22.96 -14.13 -8.10
C SER A 183 23.12 -15.57 -8.60
N ILE A 184 22.05 -16.23 -9.09
CA ILE A 184 22.15 -17.60 -9.61
C ILE A 184 22.92 -17.61 -10.93
N ASP A 185 24.09 -18.25 -10.91
CA ASP A 185 24.91 -18.54 -12.09
C ASP A 185 24.51 -19.87 -12.78
N PRO A 186 25.09 -20.20 -13.95
CA PRO A 186 24.75 -21.42 -14.69
C PRO A 186 25.02 -22.74 -13.94
N GLU A 187 25.99 -22.77 -13.02
CA GLU A 187 26.34 -23.95 -12.22
C GLU A 187 25.36 -24.10 -11.06
N LYS A 188 25.12 -23.02 -10.31
CA LYS A 188 24.15 -22.97 -9.23
C LYS A 188 22.73 -23.28 -9.71
N ARG A 189 22.38 -22.84 -10.92
CA ARG A 189 21.10 -23.21 -11.57
C ARG A 189 20.96 -24.73 -11.75
N LYS A 190 22.03 -25.43 -12.13
CA LYS A 190 22.01 -26.90 -12.31
C LYS A 190 21.80 -27.58 -10.97
N GLU A 191 22.48 -27.14 -9.92
CA GLU A 191 22.30 -27.65 -8.55
C GLU A 191 20.87 -27.48 -8.05
N LEU A 192 20.26 -26.32 -8.30
CA LEU A 192 18.89 -26.01 -7.90
C LEU A 192 17.84 -26.62 -8.86
N GLU A 193 18.27 -27.35 -9.89
CA GLU A 193 17.41 -27.95 -10.93
C GLU A 193 16.43 -26.97 -11.60
N ILE A 194 16.78 -25.68 -11.69
CA ILE A 194 15.91 -24.66 -12.26
C ILE A 194 16.04 -24.69 -13.79
N ASN A 195 14.92 -24.67 -14.51
CA ASN A 195 14.94 -24.61 -15.97
C ASN A 195 15.62 -23.30 -16.45
N LYS A 196 16.52 -23.41 -17.44
CA LYS A 196 17.24 -22.28 -18.03
C LYS A 196 16.31 -21.18 -18.53
N SER A 197 15.20 -21.52 -19.19
CA SER A 197 14.24 -20.53 -19.69
C SER A 197 13.50 -19.81 -18.56
N THR A 198 13.17 -20.53 -17.49
CA THR A 198 12.55 -19.96 -16.28
C THR A 198 13.47 -18.98 -15.59
N LEU A 199 14.73 -19.34 -15.35
CA LEU A 199 15.71 -18.45 -14.71
C LEU A 199 15.95 -17.20 -15.58
N TRP A 200 16.15 -17.39 -16.88
CA TRP A 200 16.35 -16.27 -17.80
C TRP A 200 15.15 -15.31 -17.81
N TYR A 201 13.92 -15.84 -17.85
CA TYR A 201 12.71 -15.04 -17.78
C TYR A 201 12.62 -14.24 -16.47
N GLN A 202 12.89 -14.89 -15.33
CA GLN A 202 12.87 -14.25 -14.02
C GLN A 202 13.92 -13.13 -13.93
N GLN A 203 15.18 -13.41 -14.29
CA GLN A 203 16.26 -12.43 -14.29
C GLN A 203 15.96 -11.25 -15.25
N LYS A 204 15.41 -11.52 -16.44
CA LYS A 204 15.01 -10.47 -17.38
C LYS A 204 13.92 -9.58 -16.80
N LYS A 205 12.87 -10.15 -16.22
CA LYS A 205 11.77 -9.40 -15.59
C LYS A 205 12.24 -8.58 -14.39
N ILE A 206 13.13 -9.13 -13.56
CA ILE A 206 13.75 -8.39 -12.44
C ILE A 206 14.54 -7.19 -12.96
N LYS A 207 15.35 -7.36 -14.02
CA LYS A 207 16.09 -6.25 -14.66
C LYS A 207 15.17 -5.17 -15.23
N GLU A 208 13.99 -5.56 -15.73
CA GLU A 208 12.95 -4.63 -16.21
C GLU A 208 12.15 -3.99 -15.06
N GLY A 209 12.45 -4.28 -13.79
CA GLY A 209 11.74 -3.76 -12.62
C GLY A 209 10.31 -4.32 -12.45
N LYS A 210 9.96 -5.40 -13.17
CA LYS A 210 8.63 -5.98 -13.18
C LYS A 210 8.48 -7.07 -12.13
N THR A 211 7.25 -7.27 -11.66
CA THR A 211 6.90 -8.38 -10.77
C THR A 211 7.13 -9.73 -11.47
N ILE A 212 7.62 -10.71 -10.71
CA ILE A 212 7.84 -12.06 -11.22
C ILE A 212 6.88 -13.05 -10.55
N LYS A 213 6.31 -13.93 -11.35
CA LYS A 213 5.57 -15.08 -10.83
C LYS A 213 6.58 -16.17 -10.48
N ILE A 214 6.79 -16.40 -9.19
CA ILE A 214 7.59 -17.52 -8.70
C ILE A 214 6.63 -18.63 -8.30
N TYR A 215 6.74 -19.79 -8.93
CA TYR A 215 5.99 -20.98 -8.54
C TYR A 215 6.59 -21.57 -7.27
N ASN A 216 5.74 -22.14 -6.39
CA ASN A 216 6.17 -22.71 -5.10
C ASN A 216 7.38 -23.65 -5.23
N LYS A 217 7.37 -24.52 -6.25
CA LYS A 217 8.49 -25.43 -6.54
C LYS A 217 9.82 -24.70 -6.77
N THR A 218 9.80 -23.57 -7.49
CA THR A 218 11.00 -22.76 -7.73
C THR A 218 11.38 -21.98 -6.48
N ARG A 219 10.40 -21.55 -5.68
CA ARG A 219 10.61 -20.81 -4.43
C ARG A 219 11.31 -21.66 -3.38
N GLU A 220 10.83 -22.89 -3.14
CA GLU A 220 11.43 -23.86 -2.21
C GLU A 220 12.89 -24.21 -2.56
N ARG A 221 13.27 -24.09 -3.83
CA ARG A 221 14.63 -24.32 -4.30
C ARG A 221 15.56 -23.13 -4.09
N ILE A 222 15.01 -21.93 -3.87
CA ILE A 222 15.77 -20.69 -3.74
C ILE A 222 15.82 -20.22 -2.29
N GLU A 223 14.76 -20.46 -1.50
CA GLU A 223 14.71 -20.19 -0.06
C GLU A 223 15.70 -21.06 0.72
#